data_AF-A0A522P9M6-F1
#
_entry.id   AF-A0A522P9M6-F1
#
_cell.length_a   1.000
_cell.length_b   1.000
_cell.length_c   1.000
_cell.angle_alpha   90.00
_cell.angle_beta   90.00
_cell.angle_gamma   90.00
#
_symmetry.space_group_name_H-M   'P 1'
#
loop_
_entity.id
_entity.type
_entity.pdbx_description
1 polymer ?
#
loop_
_entity_poly.entity_id
_entity_poly.type
_entity_poly.pdbx_seq_one_letter_code
_entity_poly.pdbx_strand_id
1 'polypeptide(L)'
;MSVTSLGGYQGNVYLAHHSGDTYEYSEDVAITFNKPLNQSTFAYTISPSAPSSAYFWNYGKTPAITFRKTPGITYTITVAASTQATDGTTLGAPYSFTMTTAPRPPIPSPLRSTRGEPYRYGALEHPFPFSLTGSTASQQISLLAQAGV
;
A
#
# COMPACT_ATOMS: atom_id res chain seq x y z
N MET A 1 -21.66 5.88 -11.43
CA MET A 1 -20.19 6.12 -11.49
C MET A 1 -19.49 4.81 -11.83
N SER A 2 -18.22 4.83 -12.25
CA SER A 2 -17.43 3.62 -12.54
C SER A 2 -15.96 3.81 -12.22
N VAL A 3 -15.26 2.68 -11.99
CA VAL A 3 -13.79 2.64 -11.89
C VAL A 3 -13.20 2.80 -13.29
N THR A 4 -12.19 3.65 -13.42
CA THR A 4 -11.50 3.93 -14.69
C THR A 4 -10.09 3.35 -14.72
N SER A 5 -9.41 3.27 -13.57
CA SER A 5 -8.10 2.64 -13.49
C SER A 5 -7.83 2.11 -12.08
N LEU A 6 -6.99 1.08 -12.04
CA LEU A 6 -6.36 0.56 -10.83
C LEU A 6 -4.87 0.86 -10.91
N GLY A 7 -4.25 1.10 -9.76
CA GLY A 7 -2.84 1.41 -9.66
C GLY A 7 -2.39 1.44 -8.22
N GLY A 8 -1.23 2.03 -8.00
CA GLY A 8 -0.74 2.30 -6.67
C GLY A 8 0.22 3.47 -6.61
N TYR A 9 0.44 3.96 -5.40
CA TYR A 9 1.33 5.08 -5.12
C TYR A 9 2.55 4.58 -4.37
N GLN A 10 3.71 4.69 -5.01
CA GLN A 10 5.01 4.52 -4.35
C GLN A 10 5.55 5.91 -4.02
N GLY A 11 5.25 6.40 -2.81
CA GLY A 11 5.45 7.80 -2.48
C GLY A 11 4.59 8.69 -3.37
N ASN A 12 5.22 9.54 -4.19
CA ASN A 12 4.52 10.46 -5.11
C ASN A 12 4.39 9.91 -6.55
N VAL A 13 4.89 8.71 -6.82
CA VAL A 13 4.84 8.11 -8.17
C VAL A 13 3.63 7.20 -8.28
N TYR A 14 2.81 7.42 -9.30
CA TYR A 14 1.70 6.55 -9.65
C TYR A 14 2.19 5.42 -10.58
N LEU A 15 1.88 4.19 -10.20
CA LEU A 15 2.12 2.98 -10.99
C LEU A 15 0.77 2.40 -11.41
N ALA A 16 0.61 2.13 -12.71
CA ALA A 16 -0.60 1.51 -13.22
C ALA A 16 -0.57 0.00 -12.93
N HIS A 17 -1.70 -0.54 -12.45
CA HIS A 17 -1.84 -1.96 -12.13
C HIS A 17 -3.18 -2.50 -12.63
N HIS A 18 -3.24 -3.83 -12.74
CA HIS A 18 -4.42 -4.62 -13.01
C HIS A 18 -4.68 -5.60 -11.86
N SER A 19 -5.88 -6.18 -11.84
CA SER A 19 -6.19 -7.21 -10.85
C SER A 19 -5.27 -8.42 -11.04
N GLY A 20 -4.66 -8.87 -9.95
CA GLY A 20 -3.70 -9.97 -9.93
C GLY A 20 -2.24 -9.52 -9.95
N ASP A 21 -1.97 -8.24 -10.20
CA ASP A 21 -0.61 -7.72 -10.25
C ASP A 21 0.07 -7.74 -8.87
N THR A 22 1.40 -7.68 -8.91
CA THR A 22 2.23 -7.63 -7.71
C THR A 22 2.46 -6.19 -7.29
N TYR A 23 2.17 -5.89 -6.03
CA TYR A 23 2.37 -4.57 -5.44
C TYR A 23 3.62 -4.57 -4.58
N GLU A 24 4.33 -3.45 -4.59
CA GLU A 24 5.43 -3.22 -3.65
C GLU A 24 4.90 -3.05 -2.22
N TYR A 25 5.74 -3.36 -1.23
CA TYR A 25 5.28 -3.36 0.16
C TYR A 25 4.83 -1.97 0.62
N SER A 26 5.59 -0.95 0.24
CA SER A 26 5.35 0.47 0.53
C SER A 26 4.31 1.12 -0.37
N GLU A 27 3.74 0.38 -1.33
CA GLU A 27 2.83 0.95 -2.31
C GLU A 27 1.40 1.00 -1.79
N ASP A 28 0.78 2.18 -1.80
CA ASP A 28 -0.65 2.32 -1.47
C ASP A 28 -1.51 1.95 -2.67
N VAL A 29 -2.69 1.40 -2.44
CA VAL A 29 -3.57 0.96 -3.53
C VAL A 29 -4.44 2.10 -4.00
N ALA A 30 -4.30 2.49 -5.26
CA ALA A 30 -5.01 3.61 -5.85
C ALA A 30 -6.11 3.13 -6.81
N ILE A 31 -7.36 3.47 -6.50
CA ILE A 31 -8.51 3.14 -7.34
C ILE A 31 -9.08 4.45 -7.88
N THR A 32 -9.01 4.68 -9.19
CA THR A 32 -9.51 5.93 -9.78
C THR A 32 -10.90 5.73 -10.34
N PHE A 33 -11.80 6.65 -10.01
CA PHE A 33 -13.16 6.70 -10.52
C PHE A 33 -13.33 7.81 -11.56
N ASN A 34 -14.32 7.66 -12.43
CA ASN A 34 -14.65 8.69 -13.43
C ASN A 34 -15.24 9.97 -12.82
N LYS A 35 -15.62 9.96 -11.54
CA LYS A 35 -16.24 11.06 -10.80
C LYS A 35 -15.64 11.19 -9.40
N PRO A 36 -15.60 12.40 -8.82
CA PRO A 36 -15.18 12.59 -7.43
C PRO A 36 -16.16 11.90 -6.48
N LEU A 37 -15.62 11.25 -5.44
CA LEU A 37 -16.38 10.47 -4.48
C LEU A 37 -16.93 11.33 -3.33
N ASN A 38 -18.09 10.96 -2.83
CA ASN A 38 -18.53 11.33 -1.49
C ASN A 38 -17.78 10.46 -0.47
N GLN A 39 -16.75 11.04 0.15
CA GLN A 39 -15.81 10.34 1.03
C GLN A 39 -16.49 9.66 2.23
N SER A 40 -17.58 10.23 2.75
CA SER A 40 -18.33 9.65 3.88
C SER A 40 -19.06 8.36 3.53
N THR A 41 -19.25 8.08 2.24
CA THR A 41 -19.92 6.86 1.74
C THR A 41 -18.94 5.82 1.23
N PHE A 42 -17.65 6.15 1.14
CA PHE A 42 -16.63 5.24 0.64
C PHE A 42 -16.37 4.14 1.67
N ALA A 43 -16.74 2.91 1.30
CA ALA A 43 -16.55 1.74 2.13
C ALA A 43 -15.87 0.63 1.32
N TYR A 44 -14.93 -0.06 1.94
CA TYR A 44 -14.19 -1.16 1.35
C TYR A 44 -13.86 -2.23 2.38
N THR A 45 -13.54 -3.43 1.91
CA THR A 45 -13.04 -4.55 2.71
C THR A 45 -11.74 -5.08 2.12
N ILE A 46 -10.90 -5.66 2.97
CA ILE A 46 -9.64 -6.32 2.60
C ILE A 46 -9.67 -7.74 3.17
N SER A 47 -9.32 -8.74 2.35
CA SER A 47 -9.20 -10.13 2.75
C SER A 47 -7.88 -10.72 2.26
N PRO A 48 -7.02 -11.32 3.11
CA PRO A 48 -7.14 -11.42 4.56
C PRO A 48 -7.25 -10.05 5.25
N SER A 49 -7.96 -10.00 6.38
CA SER A 49 -8.19 -8.74 7.11
C SER A 49 -6.87 -8.10 7.51
N ALA A 50 -6.71 -6.83 7.17
CA ALA A 50 -5.53 -6.04 7.48
C ALA A 50 -5.95 -4.64 7.96
N PRO A 51 -5.33 -4.10 9.02
CA PRO A 51 -5.53 -2.71 9.42
C PRO A 51 -5.21 -1.78 8.26
N SER A 52 -6.15 -0.89 7.95
CA SER A 52 -6.11 -0.05 6.76
C SER A 52 -6.64 1.36 7.03
N SER A 53 -6.29 2.29 6.14
CA SER A 53 -6.78 3.66 6.11
C SER A 53 -6.84 4.13 4.67
N ALA A 54 -7.76 5.04 4.36
CA ALA A 54 -7.90 5.58 3.02
C ALA A 54 -7.70 7.10 3.02
N TYR A 55 -7.01 7.58 2.00
CA TYR A 55 -6.81 9.00 1.69
C TYR A 55 -7.29 9.27 0.28
N PHE A 56 -7.58 10.53 -0.05
CA PHE A 56 -8.17 10.88 -1.34
C PHE A 56 -7.27 11.82 -2.13
N TRP A 57 -6.89 11.37 -3.32
CA TRP A 57 -6.11 12.12 -4.29
C TRP A 57 -6.99 12.58 -5.45
N ASN A 58 -6.39 13.38 -6.35
CA ASN A 58 -7.01 13.79 -7.61
C ASN A 58 -8.40 14.42 -7.38
N TYR A 59 -8.46 15.38 -6.45
CA TYR A 59 -9.69 16.08 -6.08
C TYR A 59 -10.84 15.14 -5.67
N GLY A 60 -10.53 14.06 -4.94
CA GLY A 60 -11.52 13.11 -4.44
C GLY A 60 -11.89 11.99 -5.40
N LYS A 61 -11.25 11.89 -6.57
CA LYS A 61 -11.52 10.82 -7.57
C LYS A 61 -10.77 9.53 -7.29
N THR A 62 -9.65 9.61 -6.59
CA THR A 62 -8.74 8.48 -6.41
C THR A 62 -8.53 8.21 -4.93
N PRO A 63 -9.36 7.37 -4.29
CA PRO A 63 -9.00 6.78 -3.00
C PRO A 63 -7.70 5.98 -3.12
N ALA A 64 -6.75 6.30 -2.25
CA ALA A 64 -5.54 5.55 -1.97
C ALA A 64 -5.71 4.82 -0.63
N ILE A 65 -5.66 3.49 -0.65
CA ILE A 65 -5.80 2.63 0.53
C ILE A 65 -4.40 2.21 0.97
N THR A 66 -4.00 2.67 2.14
CA THR A 66 -2.79 2.19 2.83
C THR A 66 -3.17 1.10 3.81
N PHE A 67 -2.37 0.03 3.89
CA PHE A 67 -2.57 -1.04 4.85
C PHE A 67 -1.30 -1.86 5.05
N ARG A 68 -1.21 -2.53 6.21
CA ARG A 68 -0.09 -3.42 6.52
C ARG A 68 -0.21 -4.71 5.73
N LYS A 69 0.65 -4.87 4.73
CA LYS A 69 0.73 -6.07 3.91
C LYS A 69 1.61 -7.13 4.59
N THR A 70 1.37 -8.39 4.29
CA THR A 70 2.17 -9.54 4.71
C THR A 70 2.85 -10.09 3.47
N PRO A 71 4.19 -10.25 3.46
CA PRO A 71 4.92 -10.74 2.28
C PRO A 71 4.40 -12.09 1.78
N GLY A 72 4.30 -12.24 0.45
CA GLY A 72 3.88 -13.48 -0.20
C GLY A 72 2.38 -13.78 -0.09
N ILE A 73 1.58 -12.84 0.41
CA ILE A 73 0.13 -12.99 0.54
C ILE A 73 -0.58 -12.27 -0.61
N THR A 74 -1.61 -12.93 -1.12
CA THR A 74 -2.60 -12.36 -2.03
C THR A 74 -3.74 -11.75 -1.23
N TYR A 75 -4.04 -10.48 -1.50
CA TYR A 75 -5.17 -9.77 -0.93
C TYR A 75 -6.26 -9.57 -1.96
N THR A 76 -7.51 -9.73 -1.54
CA THR A 76 -8.71 -9.32 -2.27
C THR A 76 -9.27 -8.07 -1.63
N ILE A 77 -9.39 -7.00 -2.41
CA ILE A 77 -9.97 -5.73 -1.98
C ILE A 77 -11.31 -5.56 -2.68
N THR A 78 -12.35 -5.20 -1.93
CA THR A 78 -13.69 -5.00 -2.46
C THR A 78 -14.23 -3.64 -2.05
N VAL A 79 -14.57 -2.80 -3.02
CA VAL A 79 -15.27 -1.52 -2.82
C VAL A 79 -16.77 -1.78 -2.84
N ALA A 80 -17.50 -1.23 -1.87
CA ALA A 80 -18.93 -1.43 -1.73
C ALA A 80 -19.73 -0.78 -2.87
N ALA A 81 -20.79 -1.46 -3.31
CA ALA A 81 -21.72 -0.96 -4.33
C ALA A 81 -22.41 0.35 -3.94
N SER A 82 -22.55 0.60 -2.64
CA SER A 82 -23.16 1.79 -2.05
C SER A 82 -22.26 3.02 -2.09
N THR A 83 -20.99 2.89 -2.50
CA THR A 83 -20.09 4.03 -2.69
C THR A 83 -20.72 5.03 -3.66
N GLN A 84 -20.76 6.31 -3.26
CA GLN A 84 -21.40 7.38 -4.02
C GLN A 84 -20.38 8.39 -4.54
N ALA A 85 -20.67 8.97 -5.70
CA ALA A 85 -20.05 10.19 -6.17
C ALA A 85 -20.68 11.41 -5.48
N THR A 86 -20.04 12.58 -5.57
CA THR A 86 -20.55 13.82 -4.99
C THR A 86 -21.88 14.28 -5.61
N ASP A 87 -22.23 13.79 -6.80
CA ASP A 87 -23.51 14.02 -7.48
C ASP A 87 -24.62 13.03 -7.08
N GLY A 88 -24.34 12.15 -6.10
CA GLY A 88 -25.27 11.13 -5.61
C GLY A 88 -25.33 9.85 -6.45
N THR A 89 -24.62 9.77 -7.58
CA THR A 89 -24.59 8.53 -8.36
C THR A 89 -23.81 7.44 -7.66
N THR A 90 -24.36 6.23 -7.58
CA THR A 90 -23.71 5.09 -6.91
C THR A 90 -22.85 4.27 -7.88
N LEU A 91 -21.96 3.43 -7.34
CA LEU A 91 -21.21 2.44 -8.12
C LEU A 91 -22.12 1.34 -8.67
N GLY A 92 -23.21 1.02 -7.95
CA GLY A 92 -24.29 0.13 -8.42
C GLY A 92 -23.98 -1.37 -8.31
N ALA A 93 -22.70 -1.74 -8.37
CA ALA A 93 -22.21 -3.10 -8.09
C ALA A 93 -20.90 -3.02 -7.29
N PRO A 94 -20.58 -4.01 -6.44
CA PRO A 94 -19.29 -4.01 -5.77
C PRO A 94 -18.17 -4.18 -6.80
N TYR A 95 -17.05 -3.49 -6.57
CA TYR A 95 -15.85 -3.64 -7.39
C TYR A 95 -14.78 -4.37 -6.60
N SER A 96 -14.39 -5.56 -7.08
CA SER A 96 -13.40 -6.40 -6.44
C SER A 96 -12.20 -6.62 -7.35
N PHE A 97 -11.01 -6.60 -6.77
CA PHE A 97 -9.77 -6.95 -7.44
C PHE A 97 -8.82 -7.63 -6.45
N THR A 98 -7.81 -8.30 -7.00
CA THR A 98 -6.77 -8.97 -6.25
C THR A 98 -5.43 -8.28 -6.45
N MET A 99 -4.56 -8.40 -5.46
CA MET A 99 -3.15 -8.03 -5.55
C MET A 99 -2.32 -9.10 -4.85
N THR A 100 -1.06 -9.26 -5.25
CA THR A 100 -0.12 -10.12 -4.54
C THR A 100 1.06 -9.31 -4.04
N THR A 101 1.61 -9.67 -2.90
CA THR A 101 2.87 -9.09 -2.43
C THR A 101 4.02 -10.03 -2.71
N ALA A 102 5.19 -9.48 -3.05
CA ALA A 102 6.39 -10.28 -3.23
C ALA A 102 6.74 -11.03 -1.92
N PRO A 103 7.14 -12.31 -1.98
CA PRO A 103 7.49 -13.11 -0.80
C PRO A 103 8.78 -12.66 -0.12
N ARG A 104 9.64 -11.94 -0.86
CA ARG A 104 10.88 -11.35 -0.36
C ARG A 104 10.90 -9.88 -0.76
N PRO A 105 10.42 -8.96 0.09
CA PRO A 105 10.52 -7.54 -0.21
C PRO A 105 12.02 -7.20 -0.34
N PRO A 106 12.40 -6.36 -1.32
CA PRO A 106 13.78 -5.89 -1.40
C PRO A 106 14.14 -5.20 -0.08
N ILE A 107 15.18 -5.67 0.60
CA ILE A 107 15.75 -4.96 1.74
C ILE A 107 16.31 -3.66 1.16
N PRO A 108 15.84 -2.47 1.60
CA PRO A 108 16.49 -1.23 1.21
C PRO A 108 17.96 -1.37 1.58
N SER A 109 18.89 -1.20 0.63
CA SER A 109 20.30 -1.21 0.97
C SER A 109 20.50 -0.26 2.14
N PRO A 110 21.21 -0.66 3.22
CA PRO A 110 21.52 0.29 4.27
C PRO A 110 22.17 1.49 3.58
N LEU A 111 21.65 2.68 3.85
CA LEU A 111 22.32 3.91 3.41
C LEU A 111 23.77 3.74 3.81
N ARG A 112 24.68 3.68 2.84
CA ARG A 112 26.10 3.57 3.13
C ARG A 112 26.43 4.77 4.00
N SER A 113 26.70 4.51 5.28
CA SER A 113 27.26 5.53 6.17
C SER A 113 28.63 5.87 5.61
N THR A 114 28.66 6.86 4.73
CA THR A 114 29.92 7.42 4.24
C THR A 114 30.45 8.26 5.39
N ARG A 115 31.60 7.88 5.94
CA ARG A 115 32.26 8.57 7.06
C ARG A 115 32.38 10.06 6.75
N GLY A 116 31.59 10.89 7.43
CA GLY A 116 31.66 12.35 7.31
C GLY A 116 30.47 13.04 6.66
N GLU A 117 29.44 12.32 6.19
CA GLU A 117 28.18 12.98 5.82
C GLU A 117 27.26 13.15 7.03
N PRO A 118 26.76 14.37 7.33
CA PRO A 118 25.73 14.55 8.33
C PRO A 118 24.51 13.74 7.90
N TYR A 119 23.99 12.92 8.82
CA TYR A 119 22.80 12.08 8.63
C TYR A 119 21.74 12.82 7.82
N ARG A 120 21.59 12.50 6.53
CA ARG A 120 20.42 12.92 5.77
C ARG A 120 19.25 12.12 6.31
N TYR A 121 18.51 12.73 7.22
CA TYR A 121 17.20 12.29 7.70
C TYR A 121 16.26 12.24 6.49
N GLY A 122 16.26 11.13 5.74
CA GLY A 122 15.56 11.08 4.45
C GLY A 122 15.17 9.69 3.97
N ALA A 123 15.28 8.65 4.81
CA ALA A 123 14.82 7.30 4.46
C ALA A 123 14.26 6.55 5.68
N LEU A 124 13.56 7.26 6.57
CA LEU A 124 12.80 6.67 7.69
C LEU A 124 11.29 6.95 7.59
N GLU A 125 10.77 7.23 6.40
CA GLU A 125 9.31 7.36 6.16
C GLU A 125 8.59 5.99 6.06
N HIS A 126 9.18 4.93 6.61
CA HIS A 126 8.49 3.67 6.89
C HIS A 126 8.73 3.30 8.35
N PRO A 127 7.69 3.26 9.20
CA PRO A 127 7.83 2.80 10.57
C PRO A 127 7.87 1.26 10.54
N PHE A 128 8.99 0.70 10.09
CA PHE A 128 9.38 -0.61 10.61
C PHE A 128 10.08 -0.34 11.95
N PRO A 129 9.44 -0.60 13.10
CA PRO A 129 10.18 -0.65 14.35
C PRO A 129 11.11 -1.86 14.24
N PHE A 130 12.38 -1.64 13.92
CA PHE A 130 13.39 -2.68 14.12
C PHE A 130 13.61 -2.79 15.63
N SER A 131 12.78 -3.60 16.29
CA SER A 131 13.05 -4.01 17.67
C SER A 131 14.18 -5.02 17.63
N LEU A 132 15.37 -4.64 18.12
CA LEU A 132 16.49 -5.55 18.37
C LEU A 132 16.23 -6.49 19.56
N THR A 133 15.05 -6.42 20.16
CA THR A 133 14.64 -7.28 21.28
C THR A 133 13.29 -7.93 20.95
N GLY A 134 13.29 -9.25 20.78
CA GLY A 134 12.09 -10.04 20.48
C GLY A 134 12.40 -11.33 19.70
N SER A 135 11.43 -12.24 19.58
CA SER A 135 11.61 -13.55 18.92
C SER A 135 11.93 -13.46 17.42
N THR A 136 11.63 -12.32 16.77
CA THR A 136 12.00 -12.02 15.38
C THR A 136 13.42 -11.48 15.22
N ALA A 137 14.10 -11.09 16.31
CA ALA A 137 15.45 -10.56 16.28
C ALA A 137 16.47 -11.61 15.81
N SER A 138 16.31 -12.89 16.18
CA SER A 138 17.24 -13.96 15.78
C SER A 138 17.21 -14.26 14.28
N GLN A 139 16.04 -14.13 13.65
CA GLN A 139 15.92 -14.21 12.18
C GLN A 139 16.59 -13.00 11.52
N GLN A 140 16.42 -11.81 12.09
CA GLN A 140 17.06 -10.59 11.57
C GLN A 140 18.58 -10.60 11.75
N ILE A 141 19.12 -11.09 12.88
CA ILE A 141 20.56 -11.28 13.10
C ILE A 141 21.12 -12.31 12.11
N SER A 142 20.41 -13.40 11.86
CA SER A 142 20.80 -14.41 10.86
C SER A 142 20.83 -13.83 9.44
N LEU A 143 19.89 -12.94 9.12
CA LEU A 143 19.85 -12.26 7.82
C LEU A 143 20.97 -11.22 7.66
N LEU A 144 21.34 -10.52 8.73
CA LEU A 144 22.49 -9.60 8.73
C LEU A 144 23.82 -10.37 8.53
N ALA A 145 23.99 -11.48 9.25
CA ALA A 145 25.15 -12.35 9.10
C ALA A 145 25.28 -12.93 7.68
N GLN A 146 24.16 -13.28 7.03
CA GLN A 146 24.16 -13.72 5.61
C GLN A 146 24.46 -12.57 4.64
N ALA A 147 24.14 -11.33 5.01
CA ALA A 147 24.43 -10.13 4.22
C ALA A 147 25.86 -9.59 4.43
N GLY A 148 26.66 -10.20 5.31
CA GLY A 148 28.04 -9.80 5.59
C GLY A 148 28.16 -8.48 6.36
N VAL A 149 27.16 -8.14 7.17
CA VAL A 149 27.13 -6.95 8.05
C VAL A 149 27.17 -7.37 9.51
#